data_AF-A0A662HIX4-F1
#
_entry.id   AF-A0A662HIX4-F1
#
_cell.length_a   1.000
_cell.length_b   1.000
_cell.length_c   1.000
_cell.angle_alpha   90.00
_cell.angle_beta   90.00
_cell.angle_gamma   90.00
#
_symmetry.space_group_name_H-M   'P 1'
#
loop_
_entity.id
_entity.type
_entity.pdbx_description
1 polymer ?
#
loop_
_entity_poly.entity_id
_entity_poly.type
_entity_poly.pdbx_seq_one_letter_code
_entity_poly.pdbx_strand_id
1 'polypeptide(L)'
;MGFKGVHNILRDFGYFDMAPIDIHERRFLFRTGIALRYGPSSGDPRELEFYLTALRNFCKEELRGYTLLGIDLGEAPGIVDLIIWCFSCTKEGKEACKGICSADPKCGICPINHCCIYYELR
;
A
#
# COMPACT_ATOMS: atom_id res chain seq x y z
N MET A 1 15.55 -13.56 -11.60
CA MET A 1 14.40 -13.16 -10.77
C MET A 1 14.77 -11.85 -10.07
N GLY A 2 13.93 -10.81 -10.16
CA GLY A 2 14.25 -9.49 -9.58
C GLY A 2 13.70 -9.29 -8.16
N PHE A 3 14.11 -8.20 -7.49
CA PHE A 3 13.73 -7.85 -6.11
C PHE A 3 12.24 -7.99 -5.80
N LYS A 4 11.38 -7.42 -6.66
CA LYS A 4 9.92 -7.54 -6.56
C LYS A 4 9.42 -8.99 -6.59
N GLY A 5 10.01 -9.82 -7.44
CA GLY A 5 9.62 -11.23 -7.58
C GLY A 5 9.88 -12.03 -6.31
N VAL A 6 11.00 -11.75 -5.63
CA VAL A 6 11.33 -12.38 -4.35
C VAL A 6 10.35 -11.96 -3.25
N HIS A 7 10.05 -10.67 -3.15
CA HIS A 7 9.09 -10.16 -2.15
C HIS A 7 7.67 -10.71 -2.35
N ASN A 8 7.22 -10.81 -3.60
CA ASN A 8 5.93 -11.43 -3.90
C ASN A 8 5.87 -12.88 -3.39
N ILE A 9 6.90 -13.67 -3.72
CA ILE A 9 6.97 -15.07 -3.30
C ILE A 9 6.99 -15.18 -1.77
N LEU A 10 7.85 -14.41 -1.10
CA LEU A 10 7.96 -14.44 0.35
C LEU A 10 6.65 -14.06 1.04
N ARG A 11 6.02 -12.95 0.62
CA ARG A 11 4.71 -12.54 1.14
C ARG A 11 3.65 -13.63 0.92
N ASP A 12 3.60 -14.21 -0.28
CA ASP A 12 2.61 -15.23 -0.62
C ASP A 12 2.83 -16.55 0.16
N PHE A 13 4.05 -16.81 0.64
CA PHE A 13 4.37 -17.90 1.57
C PHE A 13 4.18 -17.56 3.06
N GLY A 14 3.72 -16.33 3.39
CA GLY A 14 3.40 -15.92 4.75
C GLY A 14 4.47 -15.07 5.45
N TYR A 15 5.53 -14.67 4.76
CA TYR A 15 6.51 -13.70 5.27
C TYR A 15 5.98 -12.27 5.10
N PHE A 16 5.02 -11.91 5.96
CA PHE A 16 4.27 -10.66 5.84
C PHE A 16 5.02 -9.39 6.28
N ASP A 17 6.24 -9.53 6.78
CA ASP A 17 7.19 -8.43 6.99
C ASP A 17 7.77 -7.89 5.66
N MET A 18 7.57 -8.65 4.58
CA MET A 18 7.97 -8.29 3.23
C MET A 18 6.81 -7.68 2.44
N ALA A 19 7.03 -6.49 1.86
CA ALA A 19 6.05 -5.82 1.00
C ALA A 19 6.66 -5.50 -0.39
N PRO A 20 6.07 -5.99 -1.49
CA PRO A 20 6.50 -5.69 -2.86
C PRO A 20 5.91 -4.38 -3.39
N ILE A 21 6.61 -3.25 -3.18
CA ILE A 21 6.18 -1.96 -3.72
C ILE A 21 6.23 -1.93 -5.26
N ASP A 22 5.10 -1.63 -5.91
CA ASP A 22 5.01 -1.34 -7.33
C ASP A 22 4.28 -0.01 -7.64
N ILE A 23 3.90 0.21 -8.91
CA ILE A 23 3.22 1.43 -9.34
C ILE A 23 1.86 1.64 -8.64
N HIS A 24 1.17 0.57 -8.27
CA HIS A 24 -0.10 0.60 -7.54
C HIS A 24 0.10 1.16 -6.14
N GLU A 25 1.04 0.59 -5.38
CA GLU A 25 1.33 1.00 -4.01
C GLU A 25 1.91 2.40 -3.98
N ARG A 26 2.88 2.72 -4.85
CA ARG A 26 3.46 4.07 -4.95
C ARG A 26 2.40 5.12 -5.16
N ARG A 27 1.47 4.88 -6.09
CA ARG A 27 0.37 5.80 -6.40
C ARG A 27 -0.57 5.94 -5.21
N PHE A 28 -0.95 4.83 -4.58
CA PHE A 28 -1.84 4.84 -3.43
C PHE A 28 -1.22 5.63 -2.26
N LEU A 29 0.02 5.29 -1.89
CA LEU A 29 0.73 5.93 -0.77
C LEU A 29 0.94 7.42 -1.02
N PHE A 30 1.25 7.82 -2.25
CA PHE A 30 1.42 9.24 -2.60
C PHE A 30 0.08 9.99 -2.56
N ARG A 31 -0.97 9.45 -3.19
CA ARG A 31 -2.29 10.11 -3.25
C ARG A 31 -2.95 10.27 -1.88
N THR A 32 -2.85 9.25 -1.03
CA THR A 32 -3.44 9.29 0.30
C THR A 32 -2.65 10.18 1.27
N GLY A 33 -1.42 10.55 0.93
CA GLY A 33 -0.54 11.32 1.81
C GLY A 33 0.32 10.47 2.75
N ILE A 34 0.15 9.15 2.74
CA ILE A 34 0.95 8.23 3.56
C ILE A 34 2.45 8.41 3.26
N ALA A 35 2.81 8.49 1.99
CA ALA A 35 4.20 8.71 1.57
C ALA A 35 4.78 10.04 2.10
N LEU A 36 3.96 11.08 2.20
CA LEU A 36 4.37 12.40 2.68
C LEU A 36 4.52 12.44 4.20
N ARG A 37 3.62 11.76 4.92
CA ARG A 37 3.57 11.79 6.39
C ARG A 37 4.55 10.81 7.04
N TYR A 38 4.66 9.60 6.50
CA TYR A 38 5.42 8.49 7.11
C TYR A 38 6.72 8.17 6.38
N GLY A 39 6.97 8.82 5.23
CA GLY A 39 8.22 8.68 4.50
C GLY A 39 9.42 9.24 5.27
N PRO A 40 10.64 8.69 5.05
CA PRO A 40 11.84 9.19 5.70
C PRO A 40 12.14 10.62 5.25
N SER A 41 12.46 11.51 6.20
CA SER A 41 12.69 12.94 5.97
C SER A 41 13.83 13.25 4.99
N SER A 42 14.80 12.35 4.86
CA SER A 42 15.95 12.48 3.94
C SER A 42 15.90 11.51 2.76
N GLY A 43 14.80 10.79 2.54
CA GLY A 43 14.73 9.78 1.48
C GLY A 43 14.31 10.35 0.13
N ASP A 44 14.76 9.71 -0.95
CA ASP A 44 14.38 10.07 -2.32
C ASP A 44 13.06 9.37 -2.72
N PRO A 45 11.96 10.10 -3.01
CA PRO A 45 10.68 9.52 -3.43
C PRO A 45 10.71 8.88 -4.83
N ARG A 46 11.85 8.88 -5.52
CA ARG A 46 12.09 8.07 -6.72
C ARG A 46 12.47 6.63 -6.40
N GLU A 47 13.02 6.39 -5.21
CA GLU A 47 13.50 5.09 -4.76
C GLU A 47 12.37 4.25 -4.13
N LEU A 48 12.41 2.94 -4.34
CA LEU A 48 11.41 2.02 -3.78
C LEU A 48 11.46 1.98 -2.25
N GLU A 49 12.66 2.09 -1.67
CA GLU A 49 12.87 2.01 -0.23
C GLU A 49 12.16 3.14 0.54
N PHE A 50 11.98 4.29 -0.10
CA PHE A 50 11.21 5.40 0.46
C PHE A 50 9.76 4.99 0.77
N TYR A 51 9.10 4.34 -0.18
CA TYR A 51 7.71 3.90 -0.04
C TYR A 51 7.60 2.68 0.88
N LEU A 52 8.56 1.77 0.84
CA LEU A 52 8.59 0.62 1.74
C LEU A 52 8.72 1.08 3.20
N THR A 53 9.61 2.05 3.46
CA THR A 53 9.75 2.66 4.78
C THR A 53 8.48 3.39 5.20
N ALA A 54 7.88 4.19 4.30
CA ALA A 54 6.62 4.87 4.58
C ALA A 54 5.49 3.89 4.94
N LEU A 55 5.35 2.80 4.20
CA LEU A 55 4.35 1.76 4.48
C LEU A 55 4.59 1.10 5.83
N ARG A 56 5.85 0.74 6.16
CA ARG A 56 6.21 0.15 7.46
C ARG A 56 5.87 1.09 8.62
N ASN A 57 6.24 2.37 8.51
CA ASN A 57 5.95 3.37 9.52
C ASN A 57 4.43 3.56 9.69
N PHE A 58 3.68 3.67 8.59
CA PHE A 58 2.22 3.73 8.62
C PHE A 58 1.60 2.52 9.32
N CYS A 59 2.04 1.31 9.00
CA CYS A 59 1.57 0.10 9.66
C CYS A 59 1.81 0.19 11.16
N LYS A 60 3.05 0.46 11.56
CA LYS A 60 3.45 0.49 12.97
C LYS A 60 2.76 1.58 13.79
N GLU A 61 2.52 2.74 13.20
CA GLU A 61 1.96 3.90 13.89
C GLU A 61 0.43 3.87 13.92
N GLU A 62 -0.21 3.47 12.82
CA GLU A 62 -1.67 3.59 12.65
C GLU A 62 -2.41 2.26 12.73
N LEU A 63 -1.74 1.14 12.42
CA LEU A 63 -2.38 -0.19 12.33
C LEU A 63 -1.98 -1.16 13.45
N ARG A 64 -1.11 -0.74 14.37
CA ARG A 64 -0.71 -1.57 15.51
C ARG A 64 -1.92 -1.96 16.36
N GLY A 65 -2.04 -3.26 16.65
CA GLY A 65 -3.14 -3.84 17.42
C GLY A 65 -4.39 -4.13 16.59
N TYR A 66 -4.44 -3.71 15.32
CA TYR A 66 -5.47 -4.19 14.40
C TYR A 66 -5.05 -5.54 13.84
N THR A 67 -5.85 -6.57 14.10
CA THR A 67 -5.51 -7.93 13.69
C THR A 67 -6.37 -8.41 12.53
N LEU A 68 -5.75 -9.06 11.55
CA LEU A 68 -6.45 -9.82 10.51
C LEU A 68 -6.02 -11.29 10.60
N LEU A 69 -6.98 -12.20 10.80
CA LEU A 69 -6.72 -13.63 11.02
C LEU A 69 -5.68 -13.90 12.14
N GLY A 70 -5.69 -13.06 13.19
CA GLY A 70 -4.75 -13.14 14.31
C GLY A 70 -3.37 -12.53 14.07
N ILE A 71 -3.13 -11.92 12.90
CA ILE A 71 -1.87 -11.26 12.55
C ILE A 71 -2.02 -9.75 12.77
N ASP A 72 -1.14 -9.16 13.58
CA ASP A 72 -1.09 -7.70 13.81
C ASP A 72 -0.61 -6.98 12.54
N LEU A 73 -1.45 -6.11 12.00
CA LEU A 73 -1.14 -5.34 10.80
C LEU A 73 -0.01 -4.34 11.02
N GLY A 74 0.29 -3.96 12.26
CA GLY A 74 1.41 -3.10 12.59
C GLY A 74 2.78 -3.69 12.26
N GLU A 75 2.87 -5.02 12.22
CA GLU A 75 4.11 -5.77 11.92
C GLU A 75 4.01 -6.55 10.59
N ALA A 76 2.92 -6.37 9.84
CA ALA A 76 2.63 -7.14 8.62
C ALA A 76 2.37 -6.25 7.39
N PRO A 77 3.33 -5.40 6.97
CA PRO A 77 3.17 -4.51 5.82
C PRO A 77 2.85 -5.24 4.51
N GLY A 78 3.25 -6.52 4.37
CA GLY A 78 2.91 -7.35 3.21
C GLY A 78 1.40 -7.61 3.07
N ILE A 79 0.67 -7.73 4.18
CA ILE A 79 -0.80 -7.86 4.13
C ILE A 79 -1.41 -6.54 3.68
N VAL A 80 -0.92 -5.42 4.21
CA VAL A 80 -1.42 -4.08 3.87
C VAL A 80 -1.14 -3.75 2.40
N ASP A 81 0.04 -4.08 1.91
CA ASP A 81 0.39 -4.05 0.49
C ASP A 81 -0.61 -4.83 -0.37
N LEU A 82 -0.95 -6.07 -0.01
CA LEU A 82 -1.91 -6.86 -0.78
C LEU A 82 -3.31 -6.21 -0.81
N ILE A 83 -3.74 -5.60 0.30
CA ILE A 83 -4.99 -4.84 0.36
C ILE A 83 -4.93 -3.63 -0.59
N ILE A 84 -3.85 -2.85 -0.54
CA ILE A 84 -3.61 -1.69 -1.42
C ILE A 84 -3.61 -2.12 -2.88
N TRP A 85 -2.93 -3.21 -3.20
CA TRP A 85 -2.87 -3.77 -4.54
C TRP A 85 -4.25 -4.17 -5.05
N CYS A 86 -5.02 -4.93 -4.26
CA CYS A 86 -6.39 -5.33 -4.61
C CYS A 86 -7.29 -4.11 -4.83
N PHE A 87 -7.13 -3.08 -4.00
CA PHE A 87 -7.88 -1.84 -4.09
C PHE A 87 -7.53 -1.02 -5.35
N SER A 88 -6.30 -1.11 -5.84
CA SER A 88 -5.76 -0.26 -6.90
C SER A 88 -5.71 -0.93 -8.28
N CYS A 89 -5.62 -2.27 -8.34
CA CYS A 89 -5.46 -3.01 -9.58
C CYS A 89 -6.77 -3.09 -10.39
N THR A 90 -6.64 -3.14 -11.73
CA THR A 90 -7.75 -3.20 -12.69
C THR A 90 -7.72 -4.46 -13.56
N LYS A 91 -6.98 -5.50 -13.15
CA LYS A 91 -6.86 -6.72 -13.95
C LYS A 91 -8.20 -7.45 -14.04
N GLU A 92 -8.71 -7.56 -15.27
CA GLU A 92 -9.92 -8.33 -15.58
C GLU A 92 -9.72 -9.81 -15.21
N GLY A 93 -10.78 -10.45 -14.72
CA GLY A 93 -10.78 -11.88 -14.37
C GLY A 93 -10.23 -12.25 -12.99
N LYS A 94 -9.74 -11.29 -12.18
CA LYS A 94 -9.43 -11.52 -10.76
C LYS A 94 -10.49 -10.86 -9.88
N GLU A 95 -11.31 -11.67 -9.21
CA GLU A 95 -12.45 -11.22 -8.36
C GLU A 95 -12.06 -10.21 -7.26
N ALA A 96 -10.79 -10.19 -6.85
CA ALA A 96 -10.28 -9.30 -5.82
C ALA A 96 -9.96 -7.86 -6.31
N CYS A 97 -9.77 -7.63 -7.60
CA CYS A 97 -9.36 -6.31 -8.13
C CYS A 97 -10.53 -5.33 -8.16
N LYS A 98 -10.46 -4.23 -7.41
CA LYS A 98 -11.54 -3.23 -7.32
C LYS A 98 -11.34 -2.02 -8.23
N GLY A 99 -10.10 -1.71 -8.61
CA GLY A 99 -9.76 -0.59 -9.48
C GLY A 99 -10.21 0.78 -8.95
N ILE A 100 -10.25 0.96 -7.62
CA ILE A 100 -10.69 2.22 -6.99
C ILE A 100 -9.58 3.27 -7.08
N CYS A 101 -8.38 2.97 -6.58
CA CYS A 101 -7.22 3.88 -6.67
C CYS A 101 -6.35 3.58 -7.91
N SER A 102 -7.00 3.28 -9.04
CA SER A 102 -6.32 2.92 -10.29
C SER A 102 -5.63 4.12 -10.96
N ALA A 103 -5.12 3.97 -12.19
CA ALA A 103 -4.53 5.09 -12.92
C ALA A 103 -5.57 6.21 -13.09
N ASP A 104 -6.81 5.82 -13.41
CA ASP A 104 -8.01 6.64 -13.40
C ASP A 104 -8.82 6.33 -12.11
N PRO A 105 -8.69 7.16 -11.05
CA PRO A 105 -9.26 6.85 -9.75
C PRO A 105 -10.75 7.15 -9.66
N LYS A 106 -11.50 6.22 -9.06
CA LYS A 106 -12.94 6.35 -8.82
C LYS A 106 -13.22 7.03 -7.47
N CYS A 107 -12.71 8.26 -7.30
CA CYS A 107 -12.75 8.98 -6.01
C CYS A 107 -14.16 9.19 -5.45
N GLY A 108 -15.17 9.38 -6.31
CA GLY A 108 -16.57 9.58 -5.89
C GLY A 108 -17.20 8.38 -5.18
N ILE A 109 -16.65 7.18 -5.38
CA ILE A 109 -17.10 5.95 -4.71
C ILE A 109 -16.02 5.35 -3.79
N CYS A 110 -14.91 6.06 -3.60
CA CYS A 110 -13.80 5.55 -2.80
C CYS A 110 -14.17 5.63 -1.30
N PRO A 111 -14.15 4.51 -0.56
CA PRO A 111 -14.58 4.49 0.85
C PRO A 111 -13.70 5.31 1.78
N ILE A 112 -12.48 5.66 1.36
CA ILE A 112 -11.49 6.41 2.13
C ILE A 112 -11.21 7.79 1.51
N ASN A 113 -12.13 8.33 0.70
CA ASN A 113 -11.92 9.62 0.06
C ASN A 113 -11.79 10.78 1.06
N HIS A 114 -12.52 10.73 2.17
CA HIS A 114 -12.53 11.73 3.25
C HIS A 114 -11.22 11.84 4.05
N CYS A 115 -10.27 10.91 3.84
CA CYS A 115 -8.95 10.96 4.46
C CYS A 115 -7.82 10.97 3.42
N CYS A 116 -8.14 11.25 2.16
CA CYS A 116 -7.20 11.19 1.04
C CYS A 116 -6.84 12.60 0.58
N ILE A 117 -5.56 12.98 0.76
CA ILE A 117 -5.05 14.31 0.37
C ILE A 117 -5.34 14.62 -1.11
N TYR A 118 -5.17 13.65 -2.01
CA TYR A 118 -5.47 13.83 -3.44
C TYR A 118 -6.93 14.17 -3.73
N TYR A 119 -7.88 13.67 -2.92
CA TYR A 119 -9.29 14.00 -3.09
C TYR A 119 -9.62 15.38 -2.51
N GLU A 120 -9.06 15.72 -1.35
CA GLU A 120 -9.28 17.01 -0.69
C GLU A 120 -8.74 18.21 -1.49
N LEU A 121 -7.66 18.00 -2.25
CA LEU A 121 -7.03 19.04 -3.07
C LEU A 121 -7.64 19.20 -4.48
N ARG A 122 -8.71 18.45 -4.80
CA ARG A 122 -9.28 18.36 -6.15
C ARG A 122 -10.59 19.12 -6.26
#